data_AF-A0A0G0HF85-F1
#
_entry.id   AF-A0A0G0HF85-F1
#
_cell.length_a   1.000
_cell.length_b   1.000
_cell.length_c   1.000
_cell.angle_alpha   90.00
_cell.angle_beta   90.00
_cell.angle_gamma   90.00
#
_symmetry.space_group_name_H-M   'P 1'
#
loop_
_entity.id
_entity.type
_entity.pdbx_description
1 polymer ?
#
loop_
_entity_poly.entity_id
_entity_poly.type
_entity_poly.pdbx_seq_one_letter_code
_entity_poly.pdbx_strand_id
1 'polypeptide(L)'
;MYMYTATVTSQGQITIPAQLRRELDLDRATLSITKNNRGNIEFEKVPDFLALGGSLNKYAKNINKELTEDEIIKKEKEAVAEAVAEEYKKTLKRMSDEIIIV
;
A
#
# COMPACT_ATOMS: atom_id res chain seq x y z
N MET A 1 17.69 12.41 -24.53
CA MET A 1 17.98 12.51 -23.08
C MET A 1 17.38 13.82 -22.61
N TYR A 2 16.29 13.77 -21.84
CA TYR A 2 15.66 14.98 -21.30
C TYR A 2 16.19 15.23 -19.90
N MET A 3 16.71 16.42 -19.66
CA MET A 3 17.24 16.83 -18.36
C MET A 3 16.34 17.93 -17.82
N TYR A 4 15.75 17.69 -16.66
CA TYR A 4 14.93 18.65 -15.94
C TYR A 4 15.66 19.06 -14.66
N THR A 5 15.83 20.36 -14.46
CA THR A 5 16.36 20.91 -13.21
C THR A 5 15.20 21.38 -12.36
N ALA A 6 15.14 20.94 -11.11
CA ALA A 6 14.15 21.38 -10.14
C ALA A 6 14.86 21.81 -8.85
N THR A 7 14.32 22.83 -8.20
CA THR A 7 14.81 23.30 -6.91
C THR A 7 14.02 22.62 -5.81
N VAL A 8 14.72 22.13 -4.79
CA VAL A 8 14.08 21.64 -3.56
C VAL A 8 13.65 22.87 -2.74
N THR A 9 12.37 22.96 -2.41
CA THR A 9 11.89 24.06 -1.56
C THR A 9 12.43 23.92 -0.13
N SER A 10 12.34 24.97 0.68
CA SER A 10 12.74 24.93 2.10
C SER A 10 11.97 23.90 2.93
N GLN A 11 10.80 23.46 2.43
CA GLN A 11 9.98 22.41 3.03
C GLN A 11 10.29 21.01 2.48
N GLY A 12 11.32 20.87 1.63
CA GLY A 12 11.72 19.58 1.04
C GLY A 12 10.86 19.14 -0.14
N GLN A 13 10.08 20.02 -0.75
CA GLN A 13 9.22 19.66 -1.89
C GLN A 13 9.97 19.78 -3.21
N ILE A 14 9.70 18.86 -4.14
CA ILE A 14 10.22 18.87 -5.52
C ILE A 14 9.03 18.79 -6.47
N THR A 15 8.92 19.76 -7.39
CA THR A 15 7.87 19.77 -8.40
C THR A 15 8.28 18.93 -9.61
N ILE A 16 7.49 17.90 -9.92
CA ILE A 16 7.70 17.05 -11.10
C ILE A 16 7.01 17.69 -12.33
N PRO A 17 7.75 17.96 -13.42
CA PRO A 17 7.18 18.52 -14.65
C PRO A 17 6.02 17.69 -15.20
N ALA A 18 5.03 18.38 -15.80
CA ALA A 18 3.81 17.74 -16.29
C ALA A 18 4.06 16.64 -17.33
N GLN A 19 5.08 16.79 -18.18
CA GLN A 19 5.48 15.77 -19.16
C GLN A 19 5.91 14.48 -18.46
N LEU A 20 6.83 14.58 -17.49
CA LEU A 20 7.34 13.42 -16.75
C LEU A 20 6.25 12.75 -15.91
N ARG A 21 5.35 13.53 -15.31
CA ARG A 21 4.19 12.99 -14.58
C ARG A 21 3.27 12.16 -15.47
N ARG A 22 3.03 12.60 -16.71
CA ARG A 22 2.16 11.86 -17.66
C ARG A 22 2.83 10.62 -18.20
N GLU A 23 4.11 10.71 -18.57
CA GLU A 23 4.89 9.57 -19.06
C GLU A 23 5.00 8.46 -18.02
N LEU A 24 5.17 8.83 -16.76
CA LEU A 24 5.28 7.89 -15.64
C LEU A 24 3.94 7.61 -14.96
N ASP A 25 2.84 8.21 -15.42
CA ASP A 25 1.49 8.08 -14.85
C ASP A 25 1.46 8.33 -13.32
N LEU A 26 1.99 9.48 -12.91
CA LEU A 26 2.17 9.90 -11.52
C LEU A 26 1.08 10.83 -10.99
N ASP A 27 0.07 11.16 -11.81
CA ASP A 27 -0.91 12.21 -11.49
C ASP A 27 -1.72 11.94 -10.21
N ARG A 28 -1.83 10.69 -9.77
CA ARG A 28 -2.45 10.29 -8.49
C ARG A 28 -1.71 9.13 -7.80
N ALA A 29 -0.44 8.91 -8.15
CA ALA A 29 0.32 7.78 -7.63
C ALA A 29 0.91 8.10 -6.25
N THR A 30 0.85 7.13 -5.34
CA THR A 30 1.68 7.14 -4.13
C THR A 30 3.07 6.65 -4.51
N LEU A 31 4.10 7.38 -4.12
CA LEU A 31 5.50 7.06 -4.45
C LEU A 31 6.26 6.58 -3.21
N SER A 32 6.98 5.49 -3.37
CA SER A 32 8.04 5.05 -2.48
C SER A 32 9.32 5.78 -2.87
N ILE A 33 10.03 6.30 -1.88
CA ILE A 33 11.30 7.00 -2.07
C ILE A 33 12.38 6.14 -1.43
N THR A 34 13.27 5.60 -2.24
CA THR A 34 14.38 4.76 -1.78
C THR A 34 15.71 5.40 -2.16
N LYS A 35 16.71 5.24 -1.29
CA LYS A 35 18.08 5.64 -1.59
C LYS A 35 18.83 4.42 -2.09
N ASN A 36 19.40 4.50 -3.29
CA ASN A 36 20.22 3.41 -3.82
C ASN A 36 21.68 3.50 -3.32
N ASN A 37 22.43 2.41 -3.52
CA ASN A 37 23.84 2.32 -3.09
C ASN A 37 24.78 3.29 -3.81
N ARG A 38 24.31 3.94 -4.88
CA ARG A 38 25.07 4.94 -5.65
C ARG A 38 24.83 6.36 -5.15
N GLY A 39 23.98 6.53 -4.14
CA GLY A 39 23.64 7.83 -3.58
C GLY A 39 22.52 8.56 -4.33
N ASN A 40 21.85 7.90 -5.28
CA ASN A 40 20.70 8.46 -5.99
C ASN A 40 19.40 8.12 -5.25
N ILE A 41 18.38 8.92 -5.51
CA ILE A 41 17.01 8.66 -5.06
C ILE A 41 16.24 7.99 -6.21
N GLU A 42 15.62 6.87 -5.92
CA GLU A 42 14.72 6.15 -6.82
C GLU A 42 13.29 6.33 -6.33
N PHE A 43 12.38 6.51 -7.30
CA PHE A 43 10.95 6.68 -7.04
C PHE A 43 10.20 5.52 -7.69
N GLU A 44 9.47 4.77 -6.88
CA GLU A 44 8.66 3.65 -7.35
C GLU A 44 7.20 3.85 -6.96
N LYS A 45 6.26 3.44 -7.81
CA LYS A 45 4.84 3.48 -7.46
C LYS A 45 4.56 2.45 -6.36
N VAL A 46 3.95 2.88 -5.27
CA VAL A 46 3.42 1.96 -4.26
C VAL A 46 2.13 1.35 -4.83
N PRO A 47 2.05 0.02 -4.96
CA PRO A 47 0.79 -0.61 -5.34
C PRO A 47 -0.25 -0.35 -4.26
N ASP A 48 -1.46 0.03 -4.67
CA ASP A 48 -2.58 0.17 -3.75
C ASP A 48 -2.99 -1.22 -3.23
N PHE A 49 -2.75 -1.48 -1.95
CA PHE A 49 -3.10 -2.76 -1.31
C PHE A 49 -4.62 -3.02 -1.34
N LEU A 50 -5.46 -1.97 -1.36
CA LEU A 50 -6.91 -2.13 -1.51
C LEU A 50 -7.28 -2.64 -2.90
N ALA A 51 -6.52 -2.25 -3.93
CA ALA A 51 -6.68 -2.77 -5.29
C ALA A 51 -6.22 -4.24 -5.43
N LEU A 52 -5.50 -4.80 -4.44
CA LEU A 52 -5.16 -6.22 -4.40
C LEU A 52 -6.30 -7.09 -3.83
N GLY A 53 -7.33 -6.50 -3.24
CA GLY A 53 -8.52 -7.23 -2.77
C GLY A 53 -9.19 -7.99 -3.93
N GLY A 54 -9.41 -9.30 -3.76
CA GLY A 54 -9.99 -10.16 -4.81
C GLY A 54 -9.00 -10.60 -5.90
N SER A 55 -7.73 -10.18 -5.88
CA SER A 55 -6.71 -10.69 -6.82
C SER A 55 -6.42 -12.19 -6.65
N LEU A 56 -6.77 -12.74 -5.49
CA LEU A 56 -6.66 -14.17 -5.15
C LEU A 56 -7.92 -14.98 -5.52
N ASN A 57 -9.03 -14.35 -5.92
CA ASN A 57 -10.27 -15.05 -6.31
C ASN A 57 -10.04 -16.07 -7.42
N LYS A 58 -9.17 -15.75 -8.38
CA LYS A 58 -8.79 -16.65 -9.48
C LYS A 58 -8.09 -17.93 -9.00
N TYR A 59 -7.44 -17.91 -7.84
CA TYR A 59 -6.81 -19.08 -7.24
C TYR A 59 -7.76 -19.81 -6.29
N ALA A 60 -8.64 -19.09 -5.57
CA ALA A 60 -9.63 -19.68 -4.68
C ALA A 60 -10.60 -20.64 -5.41
N LYS A 61 -11.05 -20.28 -6.62
CA LYS A 61 -11.88 -21.16 -7.48
C LYS A 61 -11.22 -22.47 -7.90
N ASN A 62 -9.88 -22.50 -7.97
CA ASN A 62 -9.15 -23.70 -8.33
C ASN A 62 -9.04 -24.71 -7.18
N ILE A 63 -9.23 -24.24 -5.94
CA ILE A 63 -9.15 -25.07 -4.72
C ILE A 63 -10.52 -25.63 -4.36
N ASN A 64 -11.60 -24.87 -4.57
CA ASN A 64 -12.95 -25.30 -4.22
C ASN A 64 -13.96 -24.87 -5.29
N LYS A 65 -14.25 -25.79 -6.23
CA LYS A 65 -15.11 -25.53 -7.41
C LYS A 65 -16.59 -25.27 -7.08
N GLU A 66 -17.02 -25.56 -5.86
CA GLU A 66 -18.41 -25.43 -5.42
C GLU A 66 -18.75 -24.03 -4.87
N LEU A 67 -17.75 -23.18 -4.61
CA LEU A 67 -17.99 -21.83 -4.12
C LEU A 67 -18.17 -20.85 -5.29
N THR A 68 -19.25 -20.07 -5.24
CA THR A 68 -19.49 -18.98 -6.19
C THR A 68 -18.57 -17.79 -5.91
N GLU A 69 -18.37 -16.91 -6.89
CA GLU A 69 -17.51 -15.71 -6.71
C GLU A 69 -17.97 -14.85 -5.53
N ASP A 70 -19.28 -14.66 -5.39
CA ASP A 70 -19.85 -13.83 -4.34
C ASP A 70 -19.59 -14.41 -2.94
N GLU A 71 -19.65 -15.74 -2.80
CA GLU A 71 -19.35 -16.39 -1.52
C GLU A 71 -17.87 -16.32 -1.15
N ILE A 72 -16.98 -16.39 -2.14
CA ILE A 72 -15.54 -16.22 -1.92
C ILE A 72 -15.26 -14.78 -1.46
N ILE A 73 -15.80 -13.79 -2.17
CA ILE A 73 -15.63 -12.37 -1.82
C ILE A 73 -16.18 -12.08 -0.42
N LYS A 74 -17.32 -12.68 -0.06
CA LYS A 74 -17.92 -12.52 1.28
C LYS A 74 -17.00 -13.10 2.36
N LYS A 75 -16.49 -14.32 2.18
CA LYS A 75 -15.57 -14.95 3.13
C LYS A 75 -14.24 -14.20 3.24
N GLU A 76 -13.72 -13.67 2.15
CA GLU A 76 -12.52 -12.81 2.18
C GLU A 76 -12.76 -11.55 3.02
N LYS A 77 -13.89 -10.86 2.81
CA LYS A 77 -14.25 -9.68 3.61
C LYS A 77 -14.38 -9.99 5.10
N GLU A 78 -15.03 -11.11 5.43
CA GLU A 78 -15.20 -11.57 6.81
C GLU A 78 -13.84 -11.89 7.45
N ALA A 79 -12.96 -12.62 6.77
CA ALA A 79 -11.63 -12.96 7.25
C ALA A 79 -10.75 -11.72 7.48
N VAL A 80 -10.80 -10.73 6.58
CA VAL A 80 -10.07 -9.46 6.75
C VAL A 80 -10.61 -8.70 7.96
N ALA A 81 -11.93 -8.61 8.12
CA ALA A 81 -12.54 -7.93 9.26
C ALA A 81 -12.16 -8.59 10.59
N GLU A 82 -12.13 -9.93 10.64
CA GLU A 82 -11.71 -10.68 11.82
C GLU A 82 -10.24 -10.48 12.16
N ALA A 83 -9.35 -10.52 11.15
CA ALA A 83 -7.92 -10.27 11.33
C ALA A 83 -7.65 -8.86 11.88
N VAL A 84 -8.34 -7.83 11.36
CA VAL A 84 -8.24 -6.45 11.85
C VAL A 84 -8.72 -6.36 13.30
N ALA A 85 -9.83 -7.01 13.63
CA ALA A 85 -10.35 -7.03 15.00
C ALA A 85 -9.39 -7.73 15.98
N GLU A 86 -8.74 -8.81 15.57
CA GLU A 86 -7.71 -9.47 16.36
C GLU A 86 -6.48 -8.59 16.59
N GLU A 87 -5.98 -7.93 15.55
CA GLU A 87 -4.85 -7.00 15.69
C GLU A 87 -5.18 -5.84 16.63
N TYR A 88 -6.39 -5.30 16.55
CA TYR A 88 -6.85 -4.26 17.44
C TYR A 88 -6.91 -4.75 18.90
N LYS A 89 -7.43 -5.96 19.15
CA LYS A 89 -7.42 -6.60 20.48
C LYS A 89 -6.00 -6.80 21.01
N LYS A 90 -5.07 -7.27 20.18
CA LYS A 90 -3.65 -7.46 20.57
C LYS A 90 -3.00 -6.13 20.92
N THR A 91 -3.28 -5.08 20.14
CA THR A 91 -2.78 -3.73 20.39
C THR A 91 -3.30 -3.16 21.70
N LEU A 92 -4.61 -3.28 21.97
CA LEU A 92 -5.21 -2.86 23.23
C LEU A 92 -4.63 -3.61 24.43
N LYS A 93 -4.43 -4.93 24.31
CA LYS A 93 -3.81 -5.74 25.37
C LYS A 93 -2.38 -5.30 25.66
N ARG A 94 -1.59 -5.01 24.63
CA ARG A 94 -0.22 -4.50 24.80
C ARG A 94 -0.22 -3.14 25.50
N MET A 95 -1.14 -2.25 25.15
CA MET A 95 -1.28 -0.95 25.82
C MET A 95 -1.73 -1.09 27.27
N SER A 96 -2.60 -2.06 27.61
CA SER A 96 -2.99 -2.30 29.00
C SER A 96 -1.86 -2.89 29.84
N ASP A 97 -1.01 -3.74 29.25
CA ASP A 97 0.15 -4.33 29.93
C ASP A 97 1.28 -3.30 30.15
N GLU A 98 1.36 -2.25 29.32
CA GLU A 98 2.32 -1.14 29.47
C GLU A 98 1.88 -0.06 30.47
N ILE A 99 0.60 -0.02 30.87
CA ILE A 99 0.13 0.87 31.95
C ILE A 99 0.51 0.22 33.30
N ILE A 100 1.78 0.36 33.66
CA ILE A 100 2.21 0.30 35.05
C ILE A 100 1.73 1.61 35.68
N ILE A 101 0.68 1.53 36.50
CA ILE A 101 0.28 2.64 37.37
C ILE A 101 1.46 2.91 38.31
N VAL A 102 2.13 4.05 38.09
CA VAL A 102 3.10 4.65 39.02
C VAL A 102 2.32 5.47 40.05
#